data_AF-A0A354TJD9-F1
#
_entry.id   AF-A0A354TJD9-F1
#
_cell.length_a   1.000
_cell.length_b   1.000
_cell.length_c   1.000
_cell.angle_alpha   90.00
_cell.angle_beta   90.00
_cell.angle_gamma   90.00
#
_symmetry.space_group_name_H-M   'P 1'
#
loop_
_entity.id
_entity.type
_entity.pdbx_description
1 polymer ?
#
loop_
_entity_poly.entity_id
_entity_poly.type
_entity_poly.pdbx_seq_one_letter_code
_entity_poly.pdbx_strand_id
1 'polypeptide(L)'
;MAHFIPIPPPPEGPAANFMFSIYGSGFLTVVKVLEVTGGLLLLSGRFTNLALILLGPVVVNIAMYHFFLVKGGYEMPVVLGVLSLMALFSRKDLVGTIFAAK
;
A
#
# COMPACT_ATOMS: atom_id res chain seq x y z
N MET A 1 23.44 -16.72 -17.38
CA MET A 1 23.23 -15.29 -17.04
C MET A 1 22.09 -14.78 -17.92
N ALA A 2 20.84 -14.94 -17.48
CA ALA A 2 19.68 -14.54 -18.27
C ALA A 2 19.44 -13.04 -18.10
N HIS A 3 20.01 -12.25 -19.01
CA HIS A 3 19.77 -10.81 -19.15
C HIS A 3 18.57 -10.63 -20.09
N PHE A 4 17.35 -10.88 -19.59
CA PHE A 4 16.12 -10.82 -20.39
C PHE A 4 15.07 -9.84 -19.83
N ILE A 5 15.36 -9.14 -18.75
CA ILE A 5 14.55 -8.02 -18.27
C ILE A 5 15.51 -6.83 -18.17
N PRO A 6 15.37 -5.80 -19.02
CA PRO A 6 16.01 -4.52 -18.76
C PRO A 6 15.55 -4.10 -17.37
N ILE A 7 16.44 -4.19 -16.38
CA ILE A 7 16.18 -3.60 -15.08
C ILE A 7 16.19 -2.10 -15.37
N PRO A 8 15.04 -1.40 -15.32
CA PRO A 8 15.03 0.02 -15.58
C PRO A 8 16.03 0.68 -14.62
N PRO A 9 16.82 1.65 -15.09
CA PRO A 9 17.76 2.35 -14.22
C PRO A 9 16.99 2.84 -12.99
N PRO A 10 17.58 2.71 -11.78
CA PRO A 10 16.91 3.11 -10.56
C PRO A 10 16.38 4.54 -10.73
N PRO A 11 15.09 4.78 -10.42
CA PRO A 11 14.42 6.01 -10.80
C PRO A 11 15.15 7.21 -10.20
N GLU A 12 15.77 8.04 -11.03
CA GLU A 12 16.52 9.20 -10.56
C GLU A 12 15.57 10.29 -10.02
N GLY A 13 16.03 11.07 -9.04
CA GLY A 13 15.29 12.20 -8.48
C GLY A 13 14.59 11.93 -7.13
N PRO A 14 13.55 12.70 -6.77
CA PRO A 14 12.92 12.66 -5.44
C PRO A 14 12.43 11.27 -5.02
N ALA A 15 12.01 10.43 -5.99
CA ALA A 15 11.59 9.07 -5.74
C ALA A 15 12.72 8.15 -5.24
N ALA A 16 13.91 8.22 -5.84
CA ALA A 16 15.09 7.50 -5.36
C ALA A 16 15.53 8.00 -3.98
N ASN A 17 15.57 9.32 -3.79
CA ASN A 17 15.99 9.90 -2.52
C ASN A 17 15.07 9.48 -1.38
N PHE A 18 13.75 9.53 -1.60
CA PHE A 18 12.77 9.02 -0.65
C PHE A 18 13.00 7.54 -0.35
N MET A 19 13.08 6.70 -1.39
CA MET A 19 13.32 5.25 -1.24
C MET A 19 14.59 4.94 -0.47
N PHE A 20 15.69 5.63 -0.77
CA PHE A 20 16.96 5.47 -0.09
C PHE A 20 16.84 5.80 1.41
N SER A 21 16.15 6.89 1.76
CA SER A 21 15.92 7.28 3.15
C SER A 21 15.03 6.29 3.91
N ILE A 22 13.97 5.77 3.30
CA ILE A 22 13.07 4.81 3.98
C ILE A 22 13.65 3.38 4.03
N TYR A 23 14.51 3.00 3.08
CA TYR A 23 15.29 1.77 3.16
C TYR A 23 16.33 1.85 4.29
N GLY A 24 17.09 2.96 4.36
CA GLY A 24 18.15 3.13 5.35
C GLY A 24 17.66 3.27 6.80
N SER A 25 16.42 3.70 7.01
CA SER A 25 15.83 3.92 8.34
C SER A 25 15.06 2.73 8.91
N GLY A 26 14.83 1.67 8.12
CA GLY A 26 13.98 0.54 8.52
C GLY A 26 12.48 0.82 8.49
N PHE A 27 12.07 2.02 8.05
CA PHE A 27 10.66 2.39 7.89
C PHE A 27 9.92 1.41 6.96
N LEU A 28 10.54 1.02 5.85
CA LEU A 28 9.97 0.05 4.91
C LEU A 28 9.72 -1.32 5.55
N THR A 29 10.56 -1.75 6.49
CA THR A 29 10.37 -3.01 7.20
C THR A 29 9.07 -2.99 7.99
N VAL A 30 8.79 -1.89 8.71
CA VAL A 30 7.54 -1.73 9.45
C VAL A 30 6.35 -1.72 8.51
N VAL A 31 6.40 -0.94 7.43
CA VAL A 31 5.33 -0.90 6.42
C VAL A 31 5.07 -2.28 5.83
N LYS A 32 6.12 -3.03 5.49
CA LYS A 32 6.01 -4.41 4.97
C LYS A 32 5.40 -5.37 5.97
N VAL A 33 5.76 -5.28 7.26
CA VAL A 33 5.15 -6.12 8.29
C VAL A 33 3.67 -5.81 8.43
N LEU A 34 3.28 -4.54 8.41
CA LEU A 34 1.87 -4.14 8.43
C LEU A 34 1.11 -4.62 7.18
N GLU A 35 1.73 -4.50 6.00
CA GLU A 35 1.18 -4.99 4.72
C GLU A 35 0.94 -6.49 4.76
N VAL A 36 1.94 -7.28 5.17
CA VAL A 36 1.85 -8.74 5.23
C VAL A 36 0.86 -9.19 6.30
N THR A 37 0.89 -8.57 7.48
CA THR A 37 -0.05 -8.89 8.57
C THR A 37 -1.47 -8.54 8.17
N GLY A 38 -1.68 -7.36 7.58
CA GLY A 38 -2.97 -6.93 7.06
C GLY A 38 -3.49 -7.86 5.96
N GLY A 39 -2.63 -8.23 5.01
CA GLY A 39 -2.96 -9.19 3.95
C GLY A 39 -3.35 -10.56 4.50
N LEU A 40 -2.61 -11.08 5.48
CA LEU A 40 -2.93 -12.35 6.14
C LEU A 40 -4.25 -12.30 6.89
N LEU A 41 -4.54 -11.20 7.60
CA LEU A 41 -5.81 -11.01 8.29
C LEU A 41 -6.98 -10.88 7.31
N LEU A 42 -6.74 -10.25 6.15
CA LEU A 42 -7.72 -10.15 5.07
C LEU A 42 -8.04 -11.53 4.49
N LEU A 43 -7.01 -12.32 4.17
CA LEU A 43 -7.13 -13.68 3.63
C LEU A 43 -7.79 -14.65 4.62
N SER A 44 -7.57 -14.45 5.92
CA SER A 44 -8.20 -15.27 6.97
C SER A 44 -9.72 -15.06 7.06
N GLY A 45 -10.28 -14.01 6.46
CA GLY A 45 -11.72 -13.73 6.40
C GLY A 45 -12.39 -13.36 7.74
N ARG A 46 -11.73 -13.64 8.88
CA ARG A 46 -12.26 -13.42 10.23
C ARG A 46 -12.01 -12.00 10.77
N PHE A 47 -10.92 -11.37 10.35
CA PHE A 47 -10.50 -10.06 10.84
C PHE A 47 -10.39 -9.02 9.71
N THR A 48 -11.26 -9.13 8.69
CA THR A 48 -11.26 -8.25 7.51
C THR A 48 -11.33 -6.77 7.90
N ASN A 49 -12.11 -6.42 8.92
CA ASN A 49 -12.27 -5.03 9.36
C ASN A 49 -10.96 -4.45 9.93
N LEU A 50 -10.25 -5.22 10.77
CA LEU A 50 -8.93 -4.83 11.28
C LEU A 50 -7.88 -4.80 10.15
N ALA A 51 -7.95 -5.76 9.22
CA ALA A 51 -7.09 -5.80 8.06
C ALA A 51 -7.21 -4.54 7.21
N LEU A 52 -8.44 -4.07 6.94
CA LEU A 52 -8.69 -2.85 6.16
C LEU A 52 -8.20 -1.59 6.87
N ILE A 53 -8.34 -1.51 8.21
CA ILE A 53 -7.79 -0.41 9.00
C ILE A 53 -6.26 -0.37 8.91
N LEU A 54 -5.61 -1.54 8.92
CA LEU A 54 -4.15 -1.65 8.82
C LEU A 54 -3.63 -1.36 7.40
N LEU A 55 -4.30 -1.91 6.39
CA LEU A 55 -3.91 -1.79 4.98
C LEU A 55 -4.25 -0.42 4.40
N GLY A 56 -5.31 0.24 4.87
CA GLY A 56 -5.73 1.58 4.41
C GLY A 56 -4.58 2.59 4.31
N PRO A 57 -3.87 2.92 5.40
CA PRO A 57 -2.76 3.86 5.36
C PRO A 57 -1.57 3.37 4.51
N VAL A 58 -1.34 2.05 4.44
CA VAL A 58 -0.28 1.48 3.59
C VAL A 58 -0.60 1.71 2.11
N VAL A 59 -1.82 1.44 1.67
CA VAL A 59 -2.26 1.64 0.29
C VAL A 59 -2.21 3.14 -0.08
N VAL A 60 -2.63 4.02 0.83
CA VAL A 60 -2.53 5.48 0.63
C VAL A 60 -1.07 5.91 0.48
N ASN A 61 -0.16 5.37 1.29
CA ASN A 61 1.27 5.68 1.18
C ASN A 61 1.85 5.26 -0.19
N ILE A 62 1.51 4.06 -0.68
CA ILE A 62 1.92 3.56 -2.00
C ILE A 62 1.37 4.48 -3.10
N ALA A 63 0.10 4.88 -3.00
CA ALA A 63 -0.52 5.81 -3.94
C ALA A 63 0.21 7.16 -3.94
N MET A 64 0.44 7.77 -2.78
CA MET A 64 1.16 9.04 -2.66
C MET A 64 2.57 8.96 -3.26
N TYR A 65 3.29 7.86 -3.01
CA TYR A 65 4.62 7.64 -3.61
C TYR A 65 4.55 7.65 -5.15
N HIS A 66 3.59 6.96 -5.76
CA HIS A 66 3.49 6.91 -7.22
C HIS A 66 2.95 8.21 -7.82
N PHE A 67 1.95 8.85 -7.20
CA PHE A 67 1.35 10.08 -7.71
C PHE A 67 2.29 11.29 -7.59
N PHE A 68 3.02 11.42 -6.48
CA PHE A 68 3.84 12.60 -6.23
C PHE A 68 5.33 12.42 -6.57
N LEU A 69 5.91 11.25 -6.27
CA LEU A 69 7.35 11.03 -6.40
C LEU A 69 7.72 10.36 -7.72
N VAL A 70 7.14 9.21 -8.04
CA VAL A 70 7.47 8.47 -9.28
C VAL A 70 6.85 9.13 -10.50
N LYS A 71 5.65 9.70 -10.37
CA LYS A 71 4.84 10.24 -11.48
C LYS A 71 4.70 9.24 -12.64
N GLY A 72 4.50 7.96 -12.30
CA GLY A 72 4.41 6.85 -13.24
C GLY A 72 4.12 5.53 -12.53
N GLY A 73 3.92 4.44 -13.29
CA GLY A 73 3.66 3.12 -12.71
C GLY A 73 2.34 3.03 -11.93
N TYR A 74 1.30 3.73 -12.37
CA TYR A 74 0.04 3.88 -11.64
C TYR A 74 -0.80 2.61 -11.57
N GLU A 75 -0.52 1.63 -12.41
CA GLU A 75 -1.28 0.38 -12.52
C GLU A 75 -1.37 -0.36 -11.18
N MET A 76 -0.23 -0.52 -10.49
CA MET A 76 -0.17 -1.20 -9.19
C MET A 76 -0.93 -0.45 -8.06
N PRO A 77 -0.67 0.84 -7.78
CA PRO A 77 -1.41 1.59 -6.77
C PRO A 77 -2.90 1.75 -7.09
N VAL A 78 -3.28 1.87 -8.37
CA VAL A 78 -4.69 1.95 -8.76
C VAL A 78 -5.39 0.62 -8.48
N VAL A 79 -4.80 -0.52 -8.87
CA VAL A 79 -5.40 -1.84 -8.59
C VAL A 79 -5.54 -2.07 -7.08
N LEU A 80 -4.50 -1.79 -6.29
CA LEU A 80 -4.57 -1.91 -4.82
C LEU A 80 -5.59 -0.95 -4.20
N GLY A 81 -5.67 0.29 -4.70
CA GLY A 81 -6.65 1.29 -4.28
C GLY A 81 -8.08 0.82 -4.56
N VAL A 82 -8.36 0.32 -5.76
CA VAL A 82 -9.68 -0.19 -6.13
C VAL A 82 -10.05 -1.42 -5.31
N LEU A 83 -9.14 -2.38 -5.14
CA LEU A 83 -9.41 -3.58 -4.34
C LEU A 83 -9.69 -3.24 -2.87
N SER A 84 -8.90 -2.34 -2.28
CA SER A 84 -9.11 -1.90 -0.90
C SER A 84 -10.42 -1.13 -0.73
N LEU A 85 -10.77 -0.25 -1.67
CA LEU A 85 -12.07 0.44 -1.69
C LEU A 85 -13.23 -0.53 -1.86
N MET A 86 -13.14 -1.49 -2.78
CA MET A 86 -14.18 -2.50 -2.99
C MET A 86 -14.40 -3.35 -1.73
N ALA A 87 -13.32 -3.77 -1.08
CA ALA A 87 -13.38 -4.49 0.19
C ALA A 87 -13.98 -3.64 1.32
N LEU A 88 -13.67 -2.34 1.37
CA LEU A 88 -14.25 -1.38 2.30
C LEU A 88 -15.75 -1.18 2.06
N PHE A 89 -16.17 -0.96 0.81
CA PHE A 89 -17.59 -0.76 0.44
C PHE A 89 -18.44 -2.01 0.64
N SER A 90 -17.84 -3.21 0.55
CA SER A 90 -18.51 -4.45 0.92
C SER A 90 -18.79 -4.56 2.43
N ARG A 91 -18.19 -3.69 3.27
CA ARG A 91 -18.32 -3.67 4.74
C ARG A 91 -18.97 -2.36 5.20
N LYS A 92 -20.28 -2.24 4.95
CA LYS A 92 -21.12 -1.10 5.37
C LYS A 92 -21.06 -0.83 6.89
N ASP A 93 -20.81 -1.87 7.69
CA ASP A 93 -20.64 -1.84 9.15
C ASP A 93 -19.42 -1.05 9.60
N LEU A 94 -18.28 -1.22 8.93
CA LEU A 94 -17.04 -0.52 9.25
C LEU A 94 -17.09 0.95 8.84
N VAL A 95 -17.66 1.24 7.66
CA VAL A 95 -17.93 2.61 7.21
C VAL A 95 -18.84 3.30 8.23
N GLY A 96 -19.92 2.65 8.64
CA GLY A 96 -20.81 3.15 9.69
C GLY A 96 -20.05 3.47 10.98
N THR A 97 -19.14 2.62 11.44
CA THR A 97 -18.40 2.83 12.69
C THR A 97 -17.39 3.98 12.60
N ILE A 98 -16.67 4.12 11.48
CA ILE A 98 -15.73 5.23 11.26
C ILE A 98 -16.46 6.56 11.23
N PHE A 99 -17.64 6.63 10.60
CA PHE A 99 -18.44 7.86 10.51
C PHE A 99 -19.33 8.11 11.73
N ALA A 100 -19.70 7.07 12.49
CA ALA A 100 -20.52 7.17 13.70
C ALA A 100 -19.69 7.45 14.97
N ALA A 101 -18.37 7.33 14.95
CA ALA A 101 -17.47 7.71 16.04
C ALA A 101 -17.36 9.24 16.24
N LYS A 102 -18.42 9.98 15.91
CA LYS A 102 -18.51 11.45 16.03
C LYS A 102 -18.89 11.88 17.45
#